data_AF-A0A6I1MJZ3-F1
#
_entry.id   AF-A0A6I1MJZ3-F1
#
_cell.length_a   1.000
_cell.length_b   1.000
_cell.length_c   1.000
_cell.angle_alpha   90.00
_cell.angle_beta   90.00
_cell.angle_gamma   90.00
#
_symmetry.space_group_name_H-M   'P 1'
#
loop_
_entity.id
_entity.type
_entity.pdbx_description
1 polymer ?
#
loop_
_entity_poly.entity_id
_entity_poly.type
_entity_poly.pdbx_seq_one_letter_code
_entity_poly.pdbx_strand_id
1 'polypeptide(L)' 'MRSNAKDKFRKATDELCHAQNHLNLAYSNVENKHNKTEIHAALKAVASALENAHSNLINYKD' A
#
# COMPACT_ATOMS: atom_id res chain seq x y z
N MET A 1 -10.96 23.05 -7.41
CA MET A 1 -11.77 21.85 -7.09
C MET A 1 -11.36 21.35 -5.71
N ARG A 2 -12.27 21.25 -4.74
CA ARG A 2 -11.98 20.58 -3.46
C ARG A 2 -11.93 19.08 -3.75
N SER A 3 -10.77 18.42 -3.61
CA SER A 3 -10.73 16.95 -3.60
C SER A 3 -11.65 16.47 -2.49
N ASN A 4 -12.72 15.78 -2.86
CA ASN A 4 -13.59 15.12 -1.89
C ASN A 4 -12.81 13.98 -1.21
N ALA A 5 -13.32 13.46 -0.10
CA ALA A 5 -12.58 12.44 0.64
C ALA A 5 -12.35 11.18 -0.21
N LYS A 6 -13.27 10.85 -1.13
CA LYS A 6 -13.13 9.76 -2.10
C LYS A 6 -11.90 9.90 -3.00
N ASP A 7 -11.63 11.10 -3.53
CA ASP A 7 -10.43 11.37 -4.32
C ASP A 7 -9.15 11.22 -3.49
N LYS A 8 -9.17 11.64 -2.22
CA LYS A 8 -8.03 11.47 -1.31
C LYS A 8 -7.77 10.01 -1.00
N PHE A 9 -8.83 9.23 -0.76
CA PHE A 9 -8.73 7.79 -0.57
C PHE A 9 -8.17 7.09 -1.80
N ARG A 10 -8.64 7.44 -3.00
CA ARG A 10 -8.12 6.87 -4.24
C ARG A 10 -6.63 7.14 -4.43
N LYS A 11 -6.18 8.38 -4.19
CA LYS A 11 -4.75 8.73 -4.23
C LYS A 11 -3.92 7.93 -3.23
N ALA A 12 -4.42 7.79 -1.99
CA ALA A 12 -3.73 7.00 -0.98
C ALA A 12 -3.62 5.52 -1.38
N THR A 13 -4.67 4.96 -1.99
CA THR A 13 -4.64 3.59 -2.55
C THR A 13 -3.60 3.47 -3.67
N ASP A 14 -3.54 4.43 -4.59
CA ASP A 14 -2.56 4.42 -5.69
C ASP A 14 -1.12 4.49 -5.15
N GLU A 15 -0.86 5.36 -4.16
CA GLU A 15 0.44 5.47 -3.48
C GLU A 15 0.84 4.16 -2.77
N LEU A 16 -0.11 3.51 -2.09
CA LEU A 16 0.13 2.21 -1.45
C LEU A 16 0.44 1.11 -2.48
N CYS A 17 -0.23 1.10 -3.64
CA CYS A 17 0.09 0.19 -4.74
C CYS A 17 1.52 0.41 -5.27
N HIS A 18 1.93 1.67 -5.44
CA HIS A 18 3.31 1.98 -5.82
C HIS A 18 4.32 1.52 -4.76
N ALA A 19 4.04 1.76 -3.48
CA ALA A 19 4.89 1.30 -2.38
C ALA A 19 5.02 -0.24 -2.38
N GLN A 20 3.93 -0.97 -2.59
CA GLN A 20 3.94 -2.43 -2.69
C GLN A 20 4.86 -2.91 -3.83
N ASN A 21 4.78 -2.28 -5.00
CA ASN A 21 5.63 -2.61 -6.15
C ASN A 21 7.11 -2.36 -5.86
N HIS A 22 7.46 -1.21 -5.28
CA HIS A 22 8.84 -0.91 -4.90
C HIS A 22 9.38 -1.88 -3.85
N LEU A 23 8.58 -2.23 -2.85
CA LEU A 23 8.97 -3.21 -1.83
C LEU A 23 9.14 -4.63 -2.41
N ASN A 24 8.28 -5.04 -3.34
CA ASN A 24 8.43 -6.33 -4.04
C ASN A 24 9.74 -6.38 -4.85
N LEU A 25 10.07 -5.30 -5.55
CA LEU A 25 11.35 -5.18 -6.25
C LEU A 25 12.53 -5.24 -5.27
N ALA A 26 12.47 -4.52 -4.15
CA ALA A 26 13.49 -4.57 -3.12
C ALA A 26 13.64 -5.98 -2.54
N TYR A 27 12.53 -6.67 -2.26
CA TYR A 27 12.52 -8.03 -1.73
C TYR A 27 13.17 -9.06 -2.65
N SER A 28 12.96 -8.92 -3.97
CA SER A 28 13.55 -9.80 -4.98
C SER A 28 15.05 -9.58 -5.15
N ASN A 29 15.54 -8.35 -4.93
CA ASN A 29 16.95 -7.99 -5.17
C ASN A 29 17.81 -7.98 -3.90
N VAL A 30 17.21 -8.03 -2.71
CA VAL A 30 17.96 -7.99 -1.45
C VAL A 30 18.55 -9.36 -1.10
N GLU A 31 19.87 -9.41 -0.96
CA GLU A 31 20.59 -10.63 -0.56
C GLU A 31 20.64 -10.80 0.97
N ASN A 32 20.68 -9.67 1.69
CA ASN A 32 20.74 -9.67 3.15
C ASN A 32 19.42 -10.20 3.75
N LYS A 33 19.50 -11.30 4.51
CA LYS A 33 18.34 -11.97 5.13
C LYS A 33 17.59 -11.10 6.15
N HIS A 34 18.30 -10.25 6.89
CA HIS A 34 17.68 -9.33 7.85
C HIS A 34 16.83 -8.30 7.09
N ASN A 35 17.42 -7.63 6.11
CA ASN A 35 16.69 -6.66 5.27
C ASN A 35 15.53 -7.32 4.54
N LYS A 36 15.69 -8.57 4.07
CA LYS A 36 14.61 -9.34 3.46
C LYS A 36 13.42 -9.55 4.40
N THR A 37 13.71 -9.80 5.68
CA THR A 37 12.68 -9.96 6.73
C THR A 37 11.96 -8.64 6.99
N GLU A 38 12.68 -7.52 7.07
CA GLU A 38 12.09 -6.20 7.27
C GLU A 38 11.23 -5.77 6.07
N ILE A 39 11.72 -5.97 4.85
CA ILE A 39 10.95 -5.69 3.62
C ILE A 39 9.69 -6.55 3.57
N HIS A 40 9.77 -7.82 3.98
CA HIS A 40 8.59 -8.69 4.06
C HIS A 40 7.56 -8.18 5.09
N ALA A 41 8.01 -7.68 6.24
CA ALA A 41 7.13 -7.07 7.24
C ALA A 41 6.45 -5.81 6.68
N ALA A 42 7.20 -4.97 5.98
CA ALA A 42 6.66 -3.79 5.30
C ALA A 42 5.61 -4.17 4.23
N LEU A 43 5.88 -5.21 3.42
CA LEU A 43 4.93 -5.73 2.43
C LEU A 43 3.61 -6.18 3.07
N LYS A 44 3.67 -6.86 4.22
CA LYS A 44 2.46 -7.26 4.97
C LYS A 44 1.66 -6.05 5.45
N ALA A 45 2.34 -5.03 6.00
CA ALA A 45 1.68 -3.81 6.44
C ALA A 45 0.99 -3.07 5.28
N VAL A 46 1.68 -2.93 4.14
CA VAL A 46 1.12 -2.29 2.94
C VAL A 46 -0.08 -3.09 2.39
N ALA A 47 0.00 -4.42 2.36
CA ALA A 47 -1.11 -5.27 1.92
C ALA A 47 -2.36 -5.08 2.82
N SER A 48 -2.19 -5.04 4.14
CA SER A 48 -3.29 -4.79 5.07
C SER A 48 -3.86 -3.37 4.91
N ALA A 49 -3.01 -2.37 4.65
CA ALA A 49 -3.46 -1.00 4.39
C ALA A 49 -4.29 -0.92 3.09
N LEU A 50 -3.88 -1.63 2.02
CA LEU A 50 -4.61 -1.70 0.76
C LEU A 50 -5.97 -2.38 0.93
N GLU A 51 -6.04 -3.48 1.67
CA GLU A 51 -7.31 -4.17 1.95
C GLU A 51 -8.29 -3.26 2.69
N ASN A 52 -7.82 -2.54 3.71
CA ASN A 52 -8.63 -1.57 4.44
C ASN A 52 -9.04 -0.39 3.55
N ALA A 53 -8.12 0.14 2.73
CA ALA A 53 -8.41 1.24 1.82
C ALA A 53 -9.46 0.87 0.77
N HIS A 54 -9.36 -0.33 0.18
CA HIS A 54 -10.36 -0.87 -0.75
C HIS A 54 -11.71 -1.08 -0.07
N SER A 55 -11.72 -1.69 1.12
CA SER A 55 -12.96 -1.90 1.88
C SER A 55 -13.64 -0.57 2.21
N ASN A 56 -12.88 0.45 2.59
CA ASN A 56 -13.41 1.78 2.89
C ASN A 56 -13.91 2.50 1.63
N LEU A 57 -13.22 2.37 0.49
CA LEU A 57 -13.66 2.93 -0.79
C LEU A 57 -14.98 2.32 -1.28
N ILE A 58 -15.15 1.01 -1.15
CA ILE A 58 -16.36 0.29 -1.53
C ILE A 58 -17.54 0.71 -0.65
N ASN A 59 -17.30 0.85 0.66
CA ASN A 59 -18.34 1.20 1.64
C ASN A 59 -18.55 2.71 1.81
N TYR A 60 -17.81 3.54 1.07
CA TYR A 60 -17.92 4.99 1.16
C TYR A 60 -19.29 5.45 0.65
N LYS A 61 -20.17 5.86 1.57
CA LYS A 61 -21.41 6.58 1.26
C LYS A 61 -21.12 8.08 1.32
N ASP A 62 -21.51 8.80 0.26
CA ASP A 62 -21.42 10.27 0.17
C ASP A 62 -22.23 10.98 1.28
#